data_AF-A0A917MYI0-F1
#
_entry.id   AF-A0A917MYI0-F1
#
_cell.length_a   1.000
_cell.length_b   1.000
_cell.length_c   1.000
_cell.angle_alpha   90.00
_cell.angle_beta   90.00
_cell.angle_gamma   90.00
#
_symmetry.space_group_name_H-M   'P 1'
#
loop_
_entity.id
_entity.type
_entity.pdbx_description
1 polymer ?
#
loop_
_entity_poly.entity_id
_entity_poly.type
_entity_poly.pdbx_seq_one_letter_code
_entity_poly.pdbx_strand_id
1 'polypeptide(L)'
;MKKVIVLSAVVLSSLVFGYSAQAQVRFNVNINIGSQPAWVVNQDQADYYYIPDADCYYSVREKVYIVHEGNNWRRAQQLPPRFRNFDFRNRRVISIRGQQLPYMHHNENRTYYARANDRFNNRDRDDRRGNDRWDNDRRNDNRRGDGRRDRRG
;
A
#
# COMPACT_ATOMS: atom_id res chain seq x y z
N MET A 1 -19.03 65.99 28.10
CA MET A 1 -18.06 65.01 27.56
C MET A 1 -18.78 63.67 27.42
N LYS A 2 -18.62 63.03 26.26
CA LYS A 2 -19.41 61.87 25.81
C LYS A 2 -18.78 60.56 26.27
N LYS A 3 -19.60 59.49 26.22
CA LYS A 3 -19.30 58.04 26.34
C LYS A 3 -19.48 57.58 27.80
N VAL A 4 -20.41 56.67 28.10
CA VAL A 4 -20.56 55.35 27.47
C VAL A 4 -22.04 54.95 27.46
N ILE A 5 -22.61 54.78 26.26
CA ILE A 5 -23.95 54.20 26.07
C ILE A 5 -23.76 52.71 25.81
N VAL A 6 -24.58 51.94 26.51
CA VAL A 6 -24.88 50.51 26.40
C VAL A 6 -24.86 50.00 24.94
N LEU A 7 -24.19 48.86 24.73
CA LEU A 7 -24.47 47.95 23.61
C LEU A 7 -24.40 46.51 24.14
N SER A 8 -25.56 46.04 24.58
CA SER A 8 -25.93 44.65 24.62
C SER A 8 -25.86 44.06 23.21
N ALA A 9 -25.26 42.87 23.07
CA ALA A 9 -25.75 41.73 22.29
C ALA A 9 -24.59 40.84 21.78
N VAL A 10 -24.77 39.52 22.00
CA VAL A 10 -24.16 38.38 21.28
C VAL A 10 -22.63 38.22 21.52
N VAL A 11 -22.03 37.07 21.85
CA VAL A 11 -22.24 35.69 21.41
C VAL A 11 -21.55 34.77 22.44
N LEU A 12 -22.32 33.92 23.11
CA LEU A 12 -21.88 32.57 23.46
C LEU A 12 -21.33 31.92 22.19
N SER A 13 -20.03 31.66 22.06
CA SER A 13 -19.44 30.58 21.23
C SER A 13 -17.97 30.85 20.93
N SER A 14 -17.09 30.23 21.70
CA SER A 14 -15.81 29.77 21.16
C SER A 14 -15.41 28.44 21.79
N LEU A 15 -16.36 27.51 21.86
CA LEU A 15 -16.08 26.09 21.62
C LEU A 15 -15.80 25.99 20.11
N VAL A 16 -14.56 26.26 19.71
CA VAL A 16 -14.13 25.92 18.36
C VAL A 16 -13.88 24.42 18.38
N PHE A 17 -14.95 23.70 18.04
CA PHE A 17 -14.91 22.33 17.55
C PHE A 17 -13.75 22.20 16.56
N GLY A 18 -12.74 21.40 16.94
CA GLY A 18 -11.69 20.99 16.02
C GLY A 18 -12.35 20.23 14.87
N TYR A 19 -12.40 20.90 13.72
CA TYR A 19 -12.94 20.43 12.46
C TYR A 19 -12.51 18.98 12.19
N SER A 20 -13.45 18.04 12.28
CA SER A 20 -13.32 16.79 11.56
C SER A 20 -13.45 17.17 10.08
N ALA A 21 -12.31 17.37 9.44
CA ALA A 21 -12.22 17.50 8.00
C ALA A 21 -12.74 16.20 7.39
N GLN A 22 -14.03 16.15 7.11
CA GLN A 22 -14.67 15.13 6.31
C GLN A 22 -14.24 15.40 4.87
N ALA A 23 -13.01 15.01 4.53
CA ALA A 23 -12.57 14.91 3.16
C ALA A 23 -13.37 13.77 2.51
N GLN A 24 -14.61 14.06 2.08
CA GLN A 24 -15.38 13.15 1.24
C GLN A 24 -14.78 13.19 -0.16
N VAL A 25 -13.67 12.48 -0.35
CA VAL A 25 -13.14 12.25 -1.69
C VAL A 25 -14.05 11.21 -2.36
N ARG A 26 -15.07 11.71 -3.06
CA ARG A 26 -15.99 10.89 -3.85
C ARG A 26 -15.30 10.50 -5.15
N PHE A 27 -14.59 9.37 -5.14
CA PHE A 27 -14.16 8.73 -6.38
C PHE A 27 -15.33 7.91 -6.93
N ASN A 28 -16.00 8.46 -7.94
CA ASN A 28 -17.02 7.74 -8.69
C ASN A 28 -16.34 6.75 -9.63
N VAL A 29 -15.95 5.60 -9.09
CA VAL A 29 -15.44 4.48 -9.87
C VAL A 29 -16.46 3.38 -9.74
N ASN A 30 -17.10 3.05 -10.86
CA ASN A 30 -18.03 1.93 -10.95
C ASN A 30 -17.22 0.63 -10.77
N ILE A 31 -17.21 0.11 -9.54
CA ILE A 31 -16.48 -1.09 -9.16
C ILE A 31 -17.52 -2.02 -8.58
N ASN A 32 -17.51 -3.29 -8.97
CA ASN A 32 -18.35 -4.35 -8.43
C ASN A 32 -18.35 -4.31 -6.89
N ILE A 33 -19.40 -3.71 -6.33
CA ILE A 33 -19.60 -3.49 -4.90
C ILE A 33 -19.69 -4.86 -4.22
N GLY A 34 -18.79 -5.15 -3.27
CA GLY A 34 -18.81 -6.41 -2.53
C GLY A 34 -18.13 -7.61 -3.20
N SER A 35 -17.46 -7.40 -4.34
CA SER A 35 -16.57 -8.42 -4.93
C SER A 35 -15.19 -8.36 -4.29
N GLN A 36 -14.65 -9.53 -3.97
CA GLN A 36 -13.30 -9.64 -3.42
C GLN A 36 -12.26 -9.40 -4.52
N PRO A 37 -11.21 -8.58 -4.29
CA PRO A 37 -10.18 -8.36 -5.29
C PRO A 37 -9.53 -9.68 -5.72
N ALA A 38 -9.18 -9.79 -7.01
CA ALA A 38 -8.64 -11.02 -7.60
C ALA A 38 -7.38 -11.58 -6.88
N TRP A 39 -6.55 -10.69 -6.31
CA TRP A 39 -5.37 -11.08 -5.56
C TRP A 39 -5.69 -11.79 -4.24
N VAL A 40 -6.87 -11.55 -3.66
CA VAL A 40 -7.30 -12.19 -2.41
C VAL A 40 -7.92 -13.56 -2.65
N VAL A 41 -8.60 -13.74 -3.79
CA VAL A 41 -9.31 -14.99 -4.13
C VAL A 41 -8.37 -16.20 -4.17
N ASN A 42 -7.08 -15.98 -4.46
CA ASN A 42 -6.06 -17.02 -4.59
C ASN A 42 -5.17 -17.17 -3.35
N GLN A 43 -5.57 -16.61 -2.20
CA GLN A 43 -4.79 -16.64 -0.96
C GLN A 43 -5.48 -17.47 0.12
N ASP A 44 -4.67 -18.09 1.00
CA ASP A 44 -5.12 -18.82 2.18
C ASP A 44 -6.12 -18.00 3.02
N GLN A 45 -7.31 -18.52 3.34
CA GLN A 45 -8.34 -17.77 4.08
C GLN A 45 -7.79 -17.15 5.37
N ALA A 46 -7.49 -15.85 5.34
CA ALA A 46 -7.10 -15.05 6.49
C ALA A 46 -8.28 -14.22 6.97
N ASP A 47 -8.24 -13.73 8.21
CA ASP A 47 -9.25 -12.75 8.66
C ASP A 47 -8.94 -11.37 8.07
N TYR A 48 -7.65 -11.05 8.05
CA TYR A 48 -7.10 -9.83 7.49
C TYR A 48 -5.85 -10.10 6.68
N TYR A 49 -5.59 -9.24 5.71
CA TYR A 49 -4.29 -9.14 5.06
C TYR A 49 -3.66 -7.80 5.38
N TYR A 50 -2.42 -7.79 5.86
CA TYR A 50 -1.62 -6.59 5.95
C TYR A 50 -0.79 -6.42 4.67
N ILE A 51 -0.79 -5.20 4.13
CA ILE A 51 -0.10 -4.80 2.91
C ILE A 51 0.97 -3.78 3.34
N PRO A 52 2.23 -4.22 3.60
CA PRO A 52 3.25 -3.36 4.19
C PRO A 52 3.59 -2.14 3.34
N ASP A 53 3.71 -2.33 2.03
CA ASP A 53 4.08 -1.26 1.10
C ASP A 53 3.04 -0.13 1.02
N ALA A 54 1.77 -0.47 1.21
CA ALA A 54 0.67 0.50 1.23
C ALA A 54 0.28 0.93 2.65
N ASP A 55 0.91 0.35 3.65
CA ASP A 55 0.66 0.50 5.08
C ASP A 55 -0.83 0.42 5.45
N CYS A 56 -1.51 -0.58 4.88
CA CYS A 56 -2.95 -0.76 5.03
C CYS A 56 -3.33 -2.21 5.24
N TYR A 57 -4.58 -2.42 5.66
CA TYR A 57 -5.15 -3.75 5.85
C TYR A 57 -6.28 -4.01 4.85
N TYR A 58 -6.57 -5.26 4.59
CA TYR A 58 -7.77 -5.69 3.89
C TYR A 58 -8.52 -6.69 4.77
N SER A 59 -9.78 -6.39 5.08
CA SER A 59 -10.67 -7.28 5.83
C SER A 59 -11.33 -8.26 4.87
N VAL A 60 -11.11 -9.56 5.08
CA VAL A 60 -11.68 -10.61 4.22
C VAL A 60 -13.18 -10.73 4.40
N ARG A 61 -13.64 -10.64 5.66
CA ARG A 61 -15.06 -10.72 6.01
C ARG A 61 -15.86 -9.52 5.48
N GLU A 62 -15.35 -8.31 5.70
CA GLU A 62 -16.04 -7.08 5.29
C GLU A 62 -15.78 -6.73 3.81
N LYS A 63 -14.78 -7.35 3.18
CA LYS A 63 -14.34 -7.10 1.80
C LYS A 63 -13.97 -5.64 1.53
N VAL A 64 -13.33 -5.01 2.51
CA VAL A 64 -12.90 -3.60 2.44
C VAL A 64 -11.44 -3.44 2.82
N TYR A 65 -10.82 -2.42 2.27
CA TYR A 65 -9.54 -1.91 2.73
C TYR A 65 -9.73 -1.07 3.98
N ILE A 66 -8.79 -1.15 4.90
CA ILE A 66 -8.70 -0.31 6.10
C ILE A 66 -7.40 0.48 5.95
N VAL A 67 -7.53 1.76 5.63
CA VAL A 67 -6.43 2.65 5.26
C VAL A 67 -6.28 3.74 6.30
N HIS A 68 -5.04 4.16 6.54
CA HIS A 68 -4.75 5.26 7.45
C HIS A 68 -4.98 6.60 6.72
N GLU A 69 -5.87 7.45 7.24
CA GLU A 69 -6.09 8.81 6.75
C GLU A 69 -6.02 9.81 7.90
N GLY A 70 -5.03 10.72 7.82
CA GLY A 70 -4.73 11.62 8.92
C GLY A 70 -4.31 10.82 10.15
N ASN A 71 -5.13 10.85 11.20
CA ASN A 71 -4.90 10.16 12.47
C ASN A 71 -5.92 9.04 12.73
N ASN A 72 -6.67 8.63 11.71
CA ASN A 72 -7.77 7.68 11.85
C ASN A 72 -7.69 6.56 10.80
N TRP A 73 -8.18 5.38 11.18
CA TRP A 73 -8.41 4.28 10.26
C TRP A 73 -9.78 4.41 9.62
N ARG A 74 -9.81 4.39 8.28
CA ARG A 74 -11.05 4.44 7.51
C ARG A 74 -11.22 3.20 6.67
N ARG A 75 -12.47 2.80 6.46
CA ARG A 75 -12.82 1.77 5.50
C ARG A 75 -12.91 2.38 4.09
N ALA A 76 -12.34 1.69 3.12
CA ALA A 76 -12.33 2.09 1.73
C ALA A 76 -12.56 0.87 0.82
N GLN A 77 -13.23 1.06 -0.31
CA GLN A 77 -13.42 0.01 -1.32
C GLN A 77 -12.18 -0.24 -2.16
N GLN A 78 -11.23 0.69 -2.13
CA GLN A 78 -9.99 0.63 -2.89
C GLN A 78 -8.81 1.01 -2.01
N LEU A 79 -7.62 0.63 -2.49
CA LEU A 79 -6.38 1.16 -1.97
C LEU A 79 -6.33 2.69 -2.10
N PRO A 80 -5.48 3.36 -1.30
CA PRO A 80 -5.25 4.80 -1.44
C PRO A 80 -4.86 5.15 -2.89
N PRO A 81 -5.21 6.33 -3.42
CA PRO A 81 -5.01 6.67 -4.83
C PRO A 81 -3.58 6.46 -5.34
N ARG A 82 -2.58 6.71 -4.48
CA ARG A 82 -1.15 6.48 -4.78
C ARG A 82 -0.79 5.00 -5.05
N PHE A 83 -1.62 4.07 -4.58
CA PHE A 83 -1.48 2.62 -4.74
C PHE A 83 -2.61 2.03 -5.60
N ARG A 84 -3.31 2.83 -6.40
CA ARG A 84 -4.40 2.32 -7.26
C ARG A 84 -3.92 1.24 -8.25
N ASN A 85 -2.70 1.37 -8.73
CA ASN A 85 -2.06 0.45 -9.67
C ASN A 85 -1.09 -0.50 -8.97
N PHE A 86 -1.35 -0.83 -7.70
CA PHE A 86 -0.47 -1.70 -6.92
C PHE A 86 -0.45 -3.12 -7.51
N ASP A 87 0.75 -3.62 -7.81
CA ASP A 87 0.95 -4.95 -8.36
C ASP A 87 1.15 -5.97 -7.23
N PHE A 88 0.07 -6.68 -6.89
CA PHE A 88 0.08 -7.72 -5.88
C PHE A 88 0.88 -8.98 -6.26
N ARG A 89 1.32 -9.13 -7.52
CA ARG A 89 2.09 -10.32 -7.95
C ARG A 89 3.53 -10.29 -7.44
N ASN A 90 4.10 -9.10 -7.33
CA ASN A 90 5.51 -8.87 -7.02
C ASN A 90 5.69 -8.15 -5.68
N ARG A 91 4.69 -8.24 -4.81
CA ARG A 91 4.63 -7.51 -3.55
C ARG A 91 4.15 -8.43 -2.45
N ARG A 92 4.69 -8.21 -1.26
CA ARG A 92 4.34 -9.03 -0.11
C ARG A 92 2.97 -8.64 0.41
N VAL A 93 2.17 -9.65 0.67
CA VAL A 93 0.95 -9.56 1.48
C VAL A 93 1.09 -10.54 2.64
N ILE A 94 0.61 -10.15 3.81
CA ILE A 94 0.78 -10.91 5.04
C ILE A 94 -0.57 -11.28 5.60
N SER A 95 -0.83 -12.59 5.67
CA SER A 95 -2.04 -13.17 6.24
C SER A 95 -2.04 -13.04 7.76
N ILE A 96 -3.10 -12.50 8.32
CA ILE A 96 -3.33 -12.36 9.77
C ILE A 96 -4.59 -13.17 10.13
N ARG A 97 -4.46 -14.04 11.13
CA ARG A 97 -5.54 -14.89 11.65
C ARG A 97 -5.67 -14.73 13.16
N GLY A 98 -6.89 -14.69 13.67
CA GLY A 98 -7.18 -14.67 15.11
C GLY A 98 -6.94 -13.33 15.82
N GLN A 99 -6.42 -12.31 15.14
CA GLN A 99 -6.25 -10.97 15.71
C GLN A 99 -7.48 -10.11 15.42
N GLN A 100 -8.15 -9.65 16.49
CA GLN A 100 -9.26 -8.72 16.37
C GLN A 100 -8.73 -7.31 16.04
N LEU A 101 -9.27 -6.69 14.98
CA LEU A 101 -8.95 -5.32 14.56
C LEU A 101 -7.43 -5.03 14.52
N PRO A 102 -6.65 -5.74 13.68
CA PRO A 102 -5.18 -5.63 13.66
C PRO A 102 -4.66 -4.21 13.41
N TYR A 103 -5.48 -3.36 12.78
CA TYR A 103 -5.16 -1.96 12.54
C TYR A 103 -5.14 -1.11 13.82
N MET A 104 -5.77 -1.55 14.92
CA MET A 104 -5.63 -0.89 16.23
C MET A 104 -4.25 -1.12 16.86
N HIS A 105 -3.60 -2.24 16.51
CA HIS A 105 -2.25 -2.60 16.94
C HIS A 105 -1.23 -2.35 15.82
N HIS A 106 -1.45 -1.29 15.04
CA HIS A 106 -0.69 -1.05 13.82
C HIS A 106 0.82 -0.97 14.03
N ASN A 107 1.27 -0.26 15.06
CA ASN A 107 2.70 -0.08 15.33
C ASN A 107 3.41 -1.41 15.63
N GLU A 108 2.76 -2.28 16.41
CA GLU A 108 3.27 -3.61 16.73
C GLU A 108 3.31 -4.49 15.50
N ASN A 109 2.21 -4.53 14.75
CA ASN A 109 2.09 -5.31 13.53
C ASN A 109 3.11 -4.86 12.47
N ARG A 110 3.23 -3.55 12.24
CA ARG A 110 4.20 -2.96 11.32
C ARG A 110 5.62 -3.38 11.67
N THR A 111 5.98 -3.32 12.96
CA THR A 111 7.32 -3.72 13.43
C THR A 111 7.55 -5.22 13.29
N TYR A 112 6.57 -6.02 13.70
CA TYR A 112 6.63 -7.48 13.64
C TYR A 112 6.79 -7.97 12.20
N TYR A 113 6.05 -7.36 11.28
CA TYR A 113 6.03 -7.74 9.87
C TYR A 113 7.09 -7.05 9.00
N ALA A 114 7.73 -5.98 9.46
CA ALA A 114 8.79 -5.28 8.73
C ALA A 114 9.91 -6.25 8.30
N ARG A 115 10.37 -7.09 9.23
CA ARG A 115 11.43 -8.09 8.96
C ARG A 115 11.03 -9.10 7.89
N ALA A 116 9.75 -9.49 7.83
CA ALA A 116 9.26 -10.40 6.81
C ALA A 116 9.21 -9.73 5.42
N ASN A 117 8.85 -8.44 5.39
CA ASN A 117 8.83 -7.65 4.15
C ASN A 117 10.26 -7.42 3.61
N ASP A 118 11.20 -7.07 4.48
CA ASP A 118 12.60 -6.81 4.08
C ASP A 118 13.26 -8.05 3.45
N ARG A 119 13.02 -9.24 4.04
CA ARG A 119 13.53 -10.50 3.48
C ARG A 119 12.94 -10.80 2.10
N PHE A 120 11.65 -10.52 1.90
CA PHE A 120 10.99 -10.69 0.60
C PHE A 120 11.61 -9.76 -0.45
N ASN A 121 11.75 -8.49 -0.12
CA ASN A 121 12.36 -7.49 -1.00
C ASN A 121 13.81 -7.80 -1.35
N ASN A 122 14.60 -8.31 -0.40
CA ASN A 122 15.99 -8.70 -0.65
C ASN A 122 16.09 -9.92 -1.56
N ARG A 123 15.25 -10.94 -1.35
CA ARG A 123 15.19 -12.12 -2.21
C ARG A 123 14.87 -11.74 -3.66
N ASP A 124 13.84 -10.93 -3.87
CA ASP A 124 13.47 -10.44 -5.20
C ASP A 124 14.61 -9.67 -5.88
N ARG A 125 15.44 -8.96 -5.09
CA ARG A 125 16.60 -8.23 -5.60
C ARG A 125 17.73 -9.18 -6.03
N ASP A 126 18.00 -10.20 -5.24
CA ASP A 126 19.06 -11.17 -5.52
C ASP A 126 18.71 -12.04 -6.72
N ASP A 127 17.45 -12.48 -6.84
CA ASP A 127 16.97 -13.24 -8.00
C ASP A 127 17.11 -12.43 -9.31
N ARG A 128 16.79 -11.14 -9.28
CA ARG A 128 16.97 -10.24 -10.44
C ARG A 128 18.45 -10.07 -10.81
N ARG A 129 19.31 -9.80 -9.82
CA ARG A 129 20.76 -9.65 -10.04
C ARG A 129 21.42 -10.93 -10.54
N GLY A 130 20.91 -12.09 -10.10
CA GLY A 130 21.32 -13.38 -10.63
C GLY A 130 21.07 -13.44 -12.13
N ASN A 131 19.84 -13.16 -12.56
CA ASN A 131 19.43 -13.27 -13.96
C ASN A 131 20.23 -12.34 -14.89
N ASP A 132 20.52 -11.11 -14.46
CA ASP A 132 21.32 -10.15 -15.25
C ASP A 132 22.76 -10.63 -15.51
N ARG A 133 23.32 -11.48 -14.65
CA ARG A 133 24.67 -12.04 -14.84
C ARG A 133 24.68 -13.09 -15.95
N TRP A 134 23.71 -13.99 -15.97
CA TRP A 134 23.61 -15.06 -16.99
C TRP A 134 23.39 -14.51 -18.40
N ASP A 135 22.65 -13.41 -18.55
CA ASP A 135 22.43 -12.78 -19.86
C ASP A 135 23.68 -12.07 -20.40
N ASN A 136 24.55 -11.56 -19.52
CA ASN A 136 25.82 -10.95 -19.95
C ASN A 136 26.85 -11.98 -20.42
N ASP A 137 26.89 -13.15 -19.78
CA ASP A 137 27.79 -14.23 -20.20
C ASP A 137 27.45 -14.72 -21.63
N ARG A 138 26.16 -14.91 -21.93
CA ARG A 138 25.71 -15.31 -23.28
C ARG A 138 26.01 -14.29 -24.37
N ARG A 139 26.05 -12.98 -24.04
CA ARG A 139 26.40 -11.93 -25.01
C ARG A 139 27.90 -11.86 -25.30
N ASN A 140 28.74 -12.32 -24.37
CA ASN A 140 30.19 -12.30 -24.53
C ASN A 140 30.66 -13.45 -25.45
N ASP A 141 30.00 -14.60 -25.41
CA ASP A 141 30.34 -15.75 -26.24
C ASP A 141 30.09 -15.50 -27.74
N ASN A 142 29.06 -14.71 -28.08
CA ASN A 142 28.74 -14.36 -29.47
C ASN A 142 29.71 -13.34 -30.11
N ARG A 143 30.63 -12.74 -29.35
CA ARG A 143 31.63 -11.79 -29.90
C ARG A 143 33.00 -12.40 -30.18
N ARG A 144 33.22 -13.68 -29.87
CA ARG A 144 34.51 -14.37 -30.06
C ARG A 144 34.57 -15.25 -31.32
N GLY A 145 33.54 -15.23 -32.15
CA GLY A 145 33.36 -16.16 -33.28
C GLY A 145 33.68 -15.64 -34.68
N ASP A 146 34.12 -14.40 -34.87
CA ASP A 146 34.41 -13.85 -36.21
C ASP A 146 35.87 -13.42 -36.33
N GLY A 147 36.68 -14.26 -36.98
CA GLY A 147 38.09 -13.93 -37.17
C GLY A 147 38.93 -15.03 -37.79
N ARG A 148 38.41 -15.83 -38.73
CA ARG A 148 39.25 -16.70 -39.60
C ARG A 148 38.59 -17.00 -40.94
N ARG A 149 38.73 -16.08 -41.89
CA ARG A 149 38.89 -16.40 -43.31
C ARG A 149 39.71 -15.25 -43.91
N ASP A 150 40.97 -15.54 -44.24
CA ASP A 150 41.66 -15.04 -45.44
C ASP A 150 43.14 -15.43 -45.37
N ARG A 151 43.48 -16.51 -46.08
CA ARG A 151 44.78 -16.72 -46.74
C ARG A 151 44.66 -17.93 -47.66
N ARG A 152 44.30 -17.66 -48.91
CA ARG A 152 44.71 -18.47 -50.06
C ARG A 152 45.91 -17.77 -50.67
N GLY A 153 47.04 -18.46 -50.65
CA GLY A 153 48.27 -18.20 -51.39
C GLY A 153 48.89 -19.55 -51.68
#